data_AF-A0A9D5A9E4-F1
#
_entry.id   AF-A0A9D5A9E4-F1
#
_cell.length_a   1.000
_cell.length_b   1.000
_cell.length_c   1.000
_cell.angle_alpha   90.00
_cell.angle_beta   90.00
_cell.angle_gamma   90.00
#
_symmetry.space_group_name_H-M   'P 1'
#
loop_
_entity.id
_entity.type
_entity.pdbx_description
1 polymer ?
#
loop_
_entity_poly.entity_id
_entity_poly.type
_entity_poly.pdbx_seq_one_letter_code
_entity_poly.pdbx_strand_id
1 'polypeptide(L)'
;MNDSRLNVGLACTAALAGAAVLNHAEVVSLLKDDAGKRIIGARVRDNLTGKEFDTYAKVIVNASGPFCDALRKMADKNAQEMIAPSSGVHIILPDYYSPEGMGLIVPKTKDGRVVFMLPWMGRTIAGTTDSNTSITYLPEPHEDEIQFILDAISDYLNIKVRRTDVLSAWSGIRPLAVDPTAKSTESISRDHVVCEDYPGLVTITGGKWTTYRSMAEDAVNAAIKSGKLTPANGCVTNKLCIVGGEGWELSSFTVLAQQYTRMKSTHGGKVVPGIMDSAAAKHLSHAYGTLAERVAAIAQNENLGKRLAHGYPYLEAEVAYCARNEYCESAIDFIARRTRLAFLETDAAKRALPRVIEILANEHKWDDSRQKKELQKATDFLKTFKSSKNAQFHDGKHN
;
A
#
# COMPACT_ATOMS: atom_id res chain seq x y z
N MET A 1 9.46 -8.63 2.54
CA MET A 1 8.33 -7.96 3.24
C MET A 1 7.35 -7.42 2.20
N ASN A 2 6.05 -7.53 2.42
CA ASN A 2 5.00 -6.86 1.64
C ASN A 2 4.39 -5.76 2.51
N ASP A 3 4.68 -4.50 2.16
CA ASP A 3 4.27 -3.30 2.89
C ASP A 3 2.75 -3.17 3.00
N SER A 4 2.03 -3.34 1.89
CA SER A 4 0.58 -3.20 1.84
C SER A 4 -0.15 -4.26 2.67
N ARG A 5 0.31 -5.51 2.65
CA ARG A 5 -0.24 -6.60 3.47
C ARG A 5 -0.04 -6.35 4.95
N LEU A 6 1.15 -5.90 5.34
CA LEU A 6 1.42 -5.52 6.73
C LEU A 6 0.52 -4.35 7.15
N ASN A 7 0.32 -3.34 6.30
CA ASN A 7 -0.57 -2.21 6.58
C ASN A 7 -2.04 -2.64 6.79
N VAL A 8 -2.55 -3.51 5.92
CA VAL A 8 -3.90 -4.09 6.08
C VAL A 8 -3.98 -4.92 7.36
N GLY A 9 -2.96 -5.72 7.66
CA GLY A 9 -2.86 -6.50 8.90
C GLY A 9 -2.87 -5.62 10.15
N LEU A 10 -2.16 -4.49 10.15
CA LEU A 10 -2.18 -3.51 11.24
C LEU A 10 -3.58 -2.94 11.46
N ALA A 11 -4.27 -2.53 10.39
CA ALA A 11 -5.63 -2.01 10.46
C ALA A 11 -6.62 -3.06 11.00
N CYS A 12 -6.53 -4.30 10.51
CA CYS A 12 -7.37 -5.40 10.99
C CYS A 12 -7.06 -5.76 12.45
N THR A 13 -5.80 -5.71 12.86
CA THR A 13 -5.38 -5.93 14.26
C THR A 13 -5.95 -4.84 15.17
N ALA A 14 -5.93 -3.58 14.74
CA ALA A 14 -6.56 -2.49 15.47
C ALA A 14 -8.07 -2.70 15.62
N ALA A 15 -8.75 -3.13 14.56
CA ALA A 15 -10.18 -3.45 14.61
C ALA A 15 -10.50 -4.59 15.60
N LEU A 16 -9.70 -5.66 15.60
CA LEU A 16 -9.83 -6.76 16.55
C LEU A 16 -9.54 -6.34 17.99
N ALA A 17 -8.68 -5.33 18.19
CA ALA A 17 -8.43 -4.72 19.49
C ALA A 17 -9.52 -3.70 19.93
N GLY A 18 -10.57 -3.52 19.12
CA GLY A 18 -11.73 -2.67 19.44
C GLY A 18 -11.73 -1.28 18.81
N ALA A 19 -10.80 -0.97 17.91
CA ALA A 19 -10.81 0.30 17.18
C ALA A 19 -11.90 0.29 16.10
N ALA A 20 -12.61 1.41 15.92
CA ALA A 20 -13.40 1.64 14.72
C ALA A 20 -12.48 2.01 13.56
N VAL A 21 -12.49 1.22 12.49
CA VAL A 21 -11.62 1.40 11.31
C VAL A 21 -12.49 1.58 10.07
N LEU A 22 -12.21 2.62 9.29
CA LEU A 22 -12.89 2.91 8.03
C LEU A 22 -11.85 3.23 6.96
N ASN A 23 -11.97 2.60 5.79
CA ASN A 23 -11.35 3.06 4.55
C ASN A 23 -12.40 3.78 3.69
N HIS A 24 -11.94 4.45 2.61
CA HIS A 24 -12.80 5.29 1.76
C HIS A 24 -13.55 6.40 2.55
N ALA A 25 -13.01 6.83 3.68
CA ALA A 25 -13.52 7.91 4.51
C ALA A 25 -12.53 9.09 4.48
N GLU A 26 -12.94 10.21 3.89
CA GLU A 26 -12.12 11.39 3.69
C GLU A 26 -12.46 12.47 4.71
N VAL A 27 -11.46 13.02 5.40
CA VAL A 27 -11.65 14.23 6.21
C VAL A 27 -11.76 15.43 5.29
N VAL A 28 -12.93 16.08 5.27
CA VAL A 28 -13.20 17.24 4.41
C VAL A 28 -12.99 18.57 5.14
N SER A 29 -13.17 18.59 6.46
CA SER A 29 -12.86 19.74 7.31
C SER A 29 -12.65 19.34 8.76
N LEU A 30 -11.97 20.20 9.52
CA LEU A 30 -11.79 20.02 10.96
C LEU A 30 -12.81 20.86 11.74
N LEU A 31 -13.31 20.31 12.84
CA LEU A 31 -14.25 20.95 13.75
C LEU A 31 -13.49 21.58 14.91
N LYS A 32 -13.80 22.84 15.21
CA LYS A 32 -13.20 23.61 16.32
C LYS A 32 -14.20 23.75 17.47
N ASP A 33 -13.69 23.95 18.67
CA ASP A 33 -14.50 24.38 19.81
C ASP A 33 -15.10 25.78 19.57
N ASP A 34 -16.07 26.17 20.39
CA ASP A 34 -16.78 27.45 20.25
C ASP A 34 -15.83 28.66 20.30
N ALA A 35 -14.72 28.53 21.04
CA ALA A 35 -13.69 29.57 21.13
C ALA A 35 -12.74 29.61 19.91
N GLY A 36 -12.80 28.63 19.01
CA GLY A 36 -11.90 28.50 17.88
C GLY A 36 -10.43 28.29 18.27
N LYS A 37 -10.19 27.71 19.44
CA LYS A 37 -8.84 27.52 20.03
C LYS A 37 -8.37 26.07 19.99
N ARG A 38 -9.26 25.10 19.78
CA ARG A 38 -8.92 23.67 19.78
C ARG A 38 -9.69 22.89 18.72
N ILE A 39 -9.02 21.94 18.08
CA ILE A 39 -9.67 20.94 17.23
C ILE A 39 -10.33 19.87 18.12
N ILE A 40 -11.62 19.63 17.89
CA ILE A 40 -12.45 18.71 18.68
C ILE A 40 -13.12 17.62 17.84
N GLY A 41 -12.92 17.63 16.53
CA GLY A 41 -13.57 16.71 15.62
C GLY A 41 -13.22 16.96 14.16
N ALA A 42 -13.86 16.20 13.28
CA ALA A 42 -13.72 16.32 11.85
C ALA A 42 -15.07 16.04 11.17
N ARG A 43 -15.30 16.72 10.05
CA ARG A 43 -16.32 16.29 9.08
C ARG A 43 -15.69 15.28 8.14
N VAL A 44 -16.36 14.15 7.97
CA VAL A 44 -15.90 13.01 7.19
C VAL A 44 -16.88 12.73 6.07
N ARG A 45 -16.38 12.51 4.86
CA ARG A 45 -17.14 12.05 3.69
C ARG A 45 -16.88 10.57 3.45
N ASP A 46 -17.94 9.79 3.38
CA ASP A 46 -17.88 8.43 2.83
C ASP A 46 -17.81 8.53 1.30
N ASN A 47 -16.67 8.16 0.71
CA ASN A 47 -16.43 8.23 -0.72
C ASN A 47 -17.15 7.15 -1.53
N LEU A 48 -17.77 6.16 -0.88
CA LEU A 48 -18.60 5.16 -1.54
C LEU A 48 -20.02 5.68 -1.75
N THR A 49 -20.60 6.38 -0.77
CA THR A 49 -21.98 6.87 -0.82
C THR A 49 -22.12 8.38 -1.06
N GLY A 50 -21.06 9.15 -0.83
CA GLY A 50 -21.04 10.61 -0.88
C GLY A 50 -21.61 11.30 0.36
N LYS A 51 -22.06 10.55 1.37
CA LYS A 51 -22.63 11.11 2.60
C LYS A 51 -21.55 11.72 3.47
N GLU A 52 -21.87 12.84 4.12
CA GLU A 52 -20.99 13.49 5.09
C GLU A 52 -21.58 13.39 6.49
N PHE A 53 -20.72 13.22 7.48
CA PHE A 53 -21.08 13.19 8.89
C PHE A 53 -19.96 13.77 9.76
N ASP A 54 -20.32 14.25 10.94
CA ASP A 54 -19.38 14.79 11.91
C ASP A 54 -18.97 13.71 12.92
N THR A 55 -17.68 13.69 13.27
CA THR A 55 -17.13 12.85 14.35
C THR A 55 -16.33 13.71 15.31
N TYR A 56 -16.35 13.34 16.59
CA TYR A 56 -15.72 14.09 17.67
C TYR A 56 -14.67 13.24 18.37
N ALA A 57 -13.56 13.88 18.74
CA ALA A 57 -12.45 13.23 19.41
C ALA A 57 -11.78 14.20 20.39
N LYS A 58 -11.18 13.67 21.47
CA LYS A 58 -10.41 14.47 22.42
C LYS A 58 -9.12 15.04 21.79
N VAL A 59 -8.57 14.29 20.84
CA VAL A 59 -7.37 14.60 20.05
C VAL A 59 -7.52 13.98 18.67
N ILE A 60 -7.04 14.66 17.65
CA ILE A 60 -6.90 14.15 16.29
C ILE A 60 -5.41 13.97 15.99
N VAL A 61 -5.06 12.81 15.43
CA VAL A 61 -3.71 12.53 14.92
C VAL A 61 -3.74 12.58 13.39
N ASN A 62 -3.01 13.54 12.83
CA ASN A 62 -2.74 13.65 11.40
C ASN A 62 -1.54 12.78 11.02
N ALA A 63 -1.81 11.64 10.41
CA ALA A 63 -0.80 10.72 9.87
C ALA A 63 -0.98 10.53 8.35
N SER A 64 -1.28 11.61 7.63
CA SER A 64 -1.66 11.56 6.20
C SER A 64 -0.47 11.60 5.22
N GLY A 65 0.76 11.34 5.71
CA GLY A 65 1.97 11.23 4.88
C GLY A 65 2.20 12.47 4.02
N PRO A 66 2.32 12.35 2.68
CA PRO A 66 2.53 13.50 1.80
C PRO A 66 1.34 14.48 1.76
N PHE A 67 0.21 14.15 2.38
CA PHE A 67 -0.95 15.04 2.48
C PHE A 67 -1.03 15.79 3.82
N CYS A 68 -0.01 15.68 4.69
CA CYS A 68 -0.06 16.24 6.04
C CYS A 68 -0.34 17.74 6.08
N ASP A 69 0.26 18.50 5.16
CA ASP A 69 0.10 19.96 5.09
C ASP A 69 -1.29 20.38 4.64
N ALA A 70 -1.96 19.58 3.79
CA ALA A 70 -3.34 19.86 3.42
C ALA A 70 -4.25 19.84 4.65
N LEU A 71 -4.07 18.86 5.55
CA LEU A 71 -4.85 18.77 6.78
C LEU A 71 -4.46 19.85 7.80
N ARG A 72 -3.16 20.16 7.95
CA ARG A 72 -2.69 21.26 8.83
C ARG A 72 -3.29 22.60 8.41
N LYS A 73 -3.34 22.87 7.10
CA LYS A 73 -3.93 24.10 6.54
C LYS A 73 -5.45 24.20 6.73
N MET A 74 -6.15 23.08 6.98
CA MET A 74 -7.56 23.12 7.41
C MET A 74 -7.71 23.68 8.83
N ALA A 75 -6.73 23.46 9.72
CA ALA A 75 -6.73 24.02 11.07
C ALA A 75 -6.25 25.47 11.09
N ASP A 76 -5.15 25.77 10.40
CA ASP A 76 -4.58 27.11 10.26
C ASP A 76 -4.06 27.34 8.85
N LYS A 77 -4.68 28.29 8.12
CA LYS A 77 -4.31 28.63 6.74
C LYS A 77 -2.88 29.16 6.62
N ASN A 78 -2.31 29.68 7.70
CA ASN A 78 -0.95 30.23 7.74
C ASN A 78 0.11 29.20 8.14
N ALA A 79 -0.27 27.94 8.36
CA ALA A 79 0.66 26.87 8.68
C ALA A 79 1.75 26.76 7.61
N GLN A 80 3.01 26.90 8.03
CA GLN A 80 4.17 26.73 7.16
C GLN A 80 4.27 25.27 6.72
N GLU A 81 4.57 25.05 5.45
CA GLU A 81 4.77 23.71 4.92
C GLU A 81 5.93 23.01 5.63
N MET A 82 5.76 21.72 5.88
CA MET A 82 6.76 20.91 6.57
C MET A 82 7.15 19.66 5.78
N ILE A 83 6.69 19.54 4.53
CA ILE A 83 7.08 18.45 3.64
C ILE A 83 7.66 18.96 2.34
N ALA A 84 8.77 18.34 1.92
CA ALA A 84 9.34 18.44 0.59
C ALA A 84 9.04 17.14 -0.18
N PRO A 85 7.98 17.09 -1.00
CA PRO A 85 7.59 15.88 -1.72
C PRO A 85 8.64 15.44 -2.75
N SER A 86 9.05 14.17 -2.68
CA SER A 86 9.96 13.55 -3.65
C SER A 86 9.33 12.29 -4.25
N SER A 87 9.32 12.17 -5.57
CA SER A 87 8.91 10.95 -6.27
C SER A 87 10.01 9.91 -6.29
N GLY A 88 9.61 8.64 -6.26
CA GLY A 88 10.50 7.50 -6.44
C GLY A 88 9.87 6.43 -7.28
N VAL A 89 10.51 6.12 -8.40
CA VAL A 89 10.08 5.11 -9.35
C VAL A 89 10.74 3.77 -9.09
N HIS A 90 9.94 2.71 -9.22
CA HIS A 90 10.42 1.35 -9.36
C HIS A 90 9.84 0.71 -10.62
N ILE A 91 10.59 -0.22 -11.19
CA ILE A 91 10.15 -1.07 -12.30
C ILE A 91 10.16 -2.53 -11.86
N ILE A 92 9.25 -3.32 -12.44
CA ILE A 92 9.23 -4.77 -12.30
C ILE A 92 9.68 -5.44 -13.58
N LEU A 93 10.58 -6.40 -13.44
CA LEU A 93 11.17 -7.22 -14.48
C LEU A 93 10.87 -8.71 -14.23
N PRO A 94 11.00 -9.57 -15.25
CA PRO A 94 10.98 -11.02 -15.09
C PRO A 94 11.96 -11.52 -14.01
N ASP A 95 11.63 -12.66 -13.40
CA ASP A 95 12.42 -13.27 -12.32
C ASP A 95 13.87 -13.60 -12.70
N TYR A 96 14.13 -13.93 -13.97
CA TYR A 96 15.48 -14.22 -14.44
C TYR A 96 16.47 -13.04 -14.37
N TYR A 97 16.02 -11.82 -14.05
CA TYR A 97 16.89 -10.67 -13.82
C TYR A 97 17.55 -10.68 -12.42
N SER A 98 17.04 -11.44 -11.45
CA SER A 98 17.65 -11.57 -10.12
C SER A 98 17.56 -13.01 -9.58
N PRO A 99 18.65 -13.63 -9.10
CA PRO A 99 18.58 -14.95 -8.48
C PRO A 99 17.66 -14.96 -7.25
N GLU A 100 17.03 -16.10 -6.99
CA GLU A 100 16.21 -16.28 -5.78
C GLU A 100 17.09 -16.10 -4.52
N GLY A 101 16.61 -15.30 -3.57
CA GLY A 101 17.30 -15.06 -2.30
C GLY A 101 18.51 -14.11 -2.37
N MET A 102 18.86 -13.58 -3.54
CA MET A 102 20.00 -12.67 -3.71
C MET A 102 19.57 -11.31 -4.28
N GLY A 103 19.78 -10.25 -3.51
CA GLY A 103 19.61 -8.87 -3.98
C GLY A 103 20.94 -8.28 -4.47
N LEU A 104 20.86 -7.39 -5.46
CA LEU A 104 21.98 -6.63 -5.97
C LEU A 104 21.83 -5.15 -5.62
N ILE A 105 22.96 -4.51 -5.33
CA ILE A 105 23.09 -3.07 -5.13
C ILE A 105 24.07 -2.54 -6.17
N VAL A 106 23.64 -1.53 -6.93
CA VAL A 106 24.46 -0.70 -7.79
C VAL A 106 24.85 0.52 -6.95
N PRO A 107 26.06 0.55 -6.35
CA PRO A 107 26.41 1.51 -5.32
C PRO A 107 26.68 2.92 -5.85
N LYS A 108 26.92 3.04 -7.17
CA LYS A 108 27.18 4.32 -7.82
C LYS A 108 26.77 4.26 -9.29
N THR A 109 25.62 4.84 -9.60
CA THR A 109 25.20 5.12 -10.98
C THR A 109 25.99 6.30 -11.56
N LYS A 110 25.78 6.60 -12.86
CA LYS A 110 26.47 7.70 -13.56
C LYS A 110 26.30 9.07 -12.88
N ASP A 111 25.18 9.27 -12.19
CA ASP A 111 24.84 10.50 -11.43
C ASP A 111 25.06 10.36 -9.90
N GLY A 112 25.66 9.27 -9.44
CA GLY A 112 26.02 9.05 -8.03
C GLY A 112 24.89 8.52 -7.13
N ARG A 113 23.72 8.17 -7.68
CA ARG A 113 22.63 7.50 -6.96
C ARG A 113 22.91 6.01 -6.75
N VAL A 114 22.08 5.39 -5.91
CA VAL A 114 22.09 3.95 -5.61
C VAL A 114 20.83 3.31 -6.19
N VAL A 115 21.00 2.22 -6.94
CA VAL A 115 19.89 1.40 -7.44
C VAL A 115 19.98 0.01 -6.83
N PHE A 116 18.88 -0.47 -6.30
CA PHE A 116 18.67 -1.84 -5.85
C PHE A 116 17.97 -2.63 -6.95
N MET A 117 18.35 -3.89 -7.07
CA MET A 117 17.65 -4.88 -7.89
C MET A 117 17.44 -6.13 -7.04
N LEU A 118 16.18 -6.39 -6.64
CA LEU A 118 15.85 -7.36 -5.61
C LEU A 118 14.83 -8.38 -6.12
N PRO A 119 14.92 -9.66 -5.73
CA PRO A 119 13.83 -10.61 -5.92
C PRO A 119 12.63 -10.19 -5.06
N TRP A 120 11.47 -10.02 -5.68
CA TRP A 120 10.24 -9.56 -5.02
C TRP A 120 9.01 -10.26 -5.62
N MET A 121 8.34 -11.06 -4.78
CA MET A 121 7.07 -11.74 -5.10
C MET A 121 7.10 -12.54 -6.42
N GLY A 122 8.20 -13.25 -6.68
CA GLY A 122 8.37 -14.07 -7.89
C GLY A 122 8.74 -13.27 -9.14
N ARG A 123 9.16 -12.01 -8.98
CA ARG A 123 9.69 -11.12 -10.03
C ARG A 123 10.93 -10.39 -9.51
N THR A 124 11.48 -9.49 -10.32
CA THR A 124 12.58 -8.62 -9.91
C THR A 124 12.09 -7.18 -9.82
N ILE A 125 12.25 -6.54 -8.67
CA ILE A 125 12.02 -5.10 -8.51
C ILE A 125 13.35 -4.35 -8.66
N ALA A 126 13.39 -3.31 -9.48
CA ALA A 126 14.54 -2.43 -9.62
C ALA A 126 14.16 -0.96 -9.37
N GLY A 127 15.01 -0.23 -8.65
CA GLY A 127 14.78 1.16 -8.28
C GLY A 127 15.75 1.64 -7.20
N THR A 128 15.73 2.88 -6.74
CA THR A 128 14.71 3.89 -7.02
C THR A 128 15.33 5.16 -7.56
N THR A 129 14.50 5.98 -8.20
CA THR A 129 14.79 7.39 -8.46
C THR A 129 14.43 8.29 -7.27
N ASP A 130 14.85 9.55 -7.39
CA ASP A 130 14.58 10.64 -6.46
C ASP A 130 14.44 11.92 -7.29
N SER A 131 13.24 12.50 -7.32
CA SER A 131 12.93 13.70 -8.12
C SER A 131 11.88 14.54 -7.42
N ASN A 132 12.00 15.87 -7.52
CA ASN A 132 10.98 16.76 -6.96
C ASN A 132 9.63 16.52 -7.64
N THR A 133 8.54 16.53 -6.88
CA THR A 133 7.23 16.21 -7.43
C THR A 133 6.10 16.99 -6.77
N SER A 134 4.96 17.10 -7.45
CA SER A 134 3.74 17.63 -6.84
C SER A 134 2.96 16.51 -6.15
N ILE A 135 2.23 16.86 -5.09
CA ILE A 135 1.40 15.90 -4.37
C ILE A 135 0.19 15.53 -5.22
N THR A 136 0.04 14.24 -5.50
CA THR A 136 -1.10 13.66 -6.22
C THR A 136 -1.44 12.30 -5.65
N TYR A 137 -2.71 11.90 -5.77
CA TYR A 137 -3.17 10.57 -5.40
C TYR A 137 -2.69 9.47 -6.36
N LEU A 138 -2.34 9.84 -7.59
CA LEU A 138 -1.95 8.93 -8.66
C LEU A 138 -0.62 9.37 -9.28
N PRO A 139 0.50 9.28 -8.53
CA PRO A 139 1.81 9.58 -9.08
C PRO A 139 2.16 8.59 -10.19
N GLU A 140 2.64 9.11 -11.31
CA GLU A 140 3.03 8.33 -12.49
C GLU A 140 4.54 8.26 -12.59
N PRO A 141 5.13 7.12 -13.00
CA PRO A 141 6.53 7.05 -13.35
C PRO A 141 6.77 7.75 -14.69
N HIS A 142 7.90 8.42 -14.84
CA HIS A 142 8.31 9.01 -16.11
C HIS A 142 9.22 8.06 -16.91
N GLU A 143 9.21 8.18 -18.23
CA GLU A 143 9.98 7.28 -19.11
C GLU A 143 11.50 7.44 -18.96
N ASP A 144 11.99 8.65 -18.67
CA ASP A 144 13.40 8.94 -18.37
C ASP A 144 13.86 8.28 -17.06
N GLU A 145 13.01 8.27 -16.02
CA GLU A 145 13.27 7.56 -14.77
C GLU A 145 13.33 6.04 -14.97
N ILE A 146 12.46 5.50 -15.83
CA ILE A 146 12.49 4.07 -16.20
C ILE A 146 13.79 3.76 -16.96
N GLN A 147 14.14 4.57 -17.95
CA GLN A 147 15.35 4.37 -18.74
C GLN A 147 16.61 4.47 -17.87
N PHE A 148 16.64 5.42 -16.92
CA PHE A 148 17.70 5.53 -15.94
C PHE A 148 17.91 4.22 -15.15
N ILE A 149 16.83 3.60 -14.65
CA ILE A 149 16.93 2.34 -13.92
C ILE A 149 17.43 1.22 -14.83
N LEU A 150 16.92 1.12 -16.07
CA LEU A 150 17.35 0.10 -17.03
C LEU A 150 18.83 0.25 -17.38
N ASP A 151 19.32 1.47 -17.61
CA ASP A 151 20.71 1.76 -17.90
C ASP A 151 21.60 1.41 -16.70
N ALA A 152 21.18 1.79 -15.48
CA ALA A 152 21.93 1.54 -14.26
C ALA A 152 22.17 0.05 -13.97
N ILE A 153 21.20 -0.82 -14.28
CA ILE A 153 21.34 -2.27 -14.07
C ILE A 153 22.02 -2.98 -15.25
N SER A 154 22.00 -2.40 -16.45
CA SER A 154 22.54 -3.03 -17.67
C SER A 154 24.02 -3.33 -17.56
N ASP A 155 24.79 -2.42 -16.96
CA ASP A 155 26.25 -2.56 -16.82
C ASP A 155 26.67 -3.74 -15.90
N TYR A 156 25.72 -4.29 -15.13
CA TYR A 156 25.95 -5.35 -14.15
C TYR A 156 25.41 -6.71 -14.59
N LEU A 157 24.82 -6.80 -15.79
CA LEU A 157 24.13 -7.99 -16.27
C LEU A 157 24.69 -8.50 -17.59
N ASN A 158 24.84 -9.82 -17.70
CA ASN A 158 25.25 -10.49 -18.94
C ASN A 158 24.09 -10.70 -19.93
N ILE A 159 22.89 -10.24 -19.59
CA ILE A 159 21.70 -10.32 -20.44
C ILE A 159 21.31 -8.92 -20.91
N LYS A 160 20.76 -8.84 -22.13
CA LYS A 160 20.27 -7.57 -22.66
C LYS A 160 19.02 -7.12 -21.92
N VAL A 161 19.15 -6.05 -21.13
CA VAL A 161 18.03 -5.36 -20.50
C VAL A 161 17.23 -4.61 -21.57
N ARG A 162 15.90 -4.79 -21.59
CA ARG A 162 15.02 -4.17 -22.58
C ARG A 162 13.85 -3.47 -21.92
N ARG A 163 13.45 -2.31 -22.46
CA ARG A 163 12.22 -1.62 -22.05
C ARG A 163 10.96 -2.48 -22.18
N THR A 164 10.92 -3.39 -23.15
CA THR A 164 9.84 -4.37 -23.36
C THR A 164 9.75 -5.43 -22.27
N ASP A 165 10.79 -5.59 -21.45
CA ASP A 165 10.78 -6.54 -20.34
C ASP A 165 10.21 -5.91 -19.06
N VAL A 166 9.93 -4.60 -19.06
CA VAL A 166 9.25 -3.93 -17.95
C VAL A 166 7.79 -4.35 -17.91
N LEU A 167 7.45 -5.16 -16.91
CA LEU A 167 6.12 -5.71 -16.66
C LEU A 167 5.16 -4.69 -16.04
N SER A 168 5.71 -3.79 -15.24
CA SER A 168 5.01 -2.71 -14.56
C SER A 168 6.03 -1.67 -14.10
N ALA A 169 5.63 -0.39 -14.06
CA ALA A 169 6.40 0.68 -13.45
C ALA A 169 5.47 1.49 -12.54
N TRP A 170 5.96 2.02 -11.43
CA TRP A 170 5.12 2.81 -10.53
C TRP A 170 5.96 3.81 -9.75
N SER A 171 5.31 4.91 -9.36
CA SER A 171 5.90 5.98 -8.56
C SER A 171 5.22 6.04 -7.19
N GLY A 172 5.98 6.45 -6.17
CA GLY A 172 5.47 6.79 -4.85
C GLY A 172 6.03 8.13 -4.39
N ILE A 173 5.29 8.84 -3.55
CA ILE A 173 5.70 10.14 -3.01
C ILE A 173 6.23 9.96 -1.59
N ARG A 174 7.46 10.41 -1.34
CA ARG A 174 8.11 10.45 -0.04
C ARG A 174 7.76 11.77 0.66
N PRO A 175 7.21 11.73 1.89
CA PRO A 175 6.97 12.92 2.68
C PRO A 175 8.26 13.33 3.41
N LEU A 176 9.24 13.92 2.73
CA LEU A 176 10.49 14.32 3.37
C LEU A 176 10.22 15.48 4.33
N ALA A 177 10.38 15.25 5.63
CA ALA A 177 10.06 16.24 6.64
C ALA A 177 11.12 17.35 6.69
N VAL A 178 10.67 18.59 6.69
CA VAL A 178 11.45 19.77 7.01
C VAL A 178 11.09 20.17 8.42
N ASP A 179 12.07 20.25 9.31
CA ASP A 179 11.83 20.73 10.67
C ASP A 179 11.63 22.26 10.62
N PRO A 180 10.42 22.77 10.93
CA PRO A 180 10.14 24.20 10.90
C PRO A 180 10.90 25.00 11.97
N THR A 181 11.53 24.32 12.95
CA THR A 181 12.36 24.95 13.98
C THR A 181 13.86 24.98 13.62
N ALA A 182 14.26 24.32 12.53
CA ALA A 182 15.64 24.30 12.09
C ALA A 182 16.07 25.64 11.48
N LYS A 183 17.25 26.14 11.87
CA LYS A 183 17.80 27.43 11.43
C LYS A 183 18.27 27.46 9.96
N SER A 184 18.27 26.32 9.27
CA SER A 184 18.68 26.20 7.85
C SER A 184 17.75 25.25 7.10
N THR A 185 17.27 25.72 5.95
CA THR A 185 16.42 24.99 4.98
C THR A 185 17.13 23.79 4.33
N GLU A 186 18.45 23.64 4.51
CA GLU A 186 19.23 22.50 4.01
C GLU A 186 19.11 21.24 4.89
N SER A 187 18.48 21.35 6.07
CA SER A 187 18.31 20.22 6.99
C SER A 187 16.97 19.52 6.81
N ILE A 188 16.77 18.90 5.65
CA ILE A 188 15.72 17.88 5.49
C ILE A 188 16.04 16.77 6.48
N SER A 189 15.21 16.62 7.52
CA SER A 189 15.39 15.56 8.51
C SER A 189 15.08 14.22 7.86
N ARG A 190 16.02 13.27 7.97
CA ARG A 190 15.77 11.88 7.55
C ARG A 190 14.94 11.09 8.58
N ASP A 191 14.63 11.72 9.72
CA ASP A 191 13.81 11.15 10.79
C ASP A 191 12.36 11.64 10.69
N HIS A 192 11.48 11.11 11.54
CA HIS A 192 10.10 11.59 11.64
C HIS A 192 10.00 12.83 12.54
N VAL A 193 8.97 13.63 12.31
CA VAL A 193 8.61 14.79 13.13
C VAL A 193 7.25 14.53 13.76
N VAL A 194 7.12 14.82 15.06
CA VAL A 194 5.84 14.85 15.79
C VAL A 194 5.66 16.23 16.39
N CYS A 195 4.60 16.94 16.01
CA CYS A 195 4.31 18.28 16.51
C CYS A 195 2.80 18.48 16.78
N GLU A 196 2.49 19.52 17.54
CA GLU A 196 1.12 20.01 17.75
C GLU A 196 1.12 21.51 17.43
N ASP A 197 1.00 21.85 16.16
CA ASP A 197 1.02 23.26 15.71
C ASP A 197 -0.29 23.98 16.04
N TYR A 198 -1.37 23.21 16.23
CA TYR A 198 -2.67 23.72 16.62
C TYR A 198 -3.25 22.83 17.73
N PRO A 199 -3.75 23.38 18.85
CA PRO A 199 -4.23 22.58 19.97
C PRO A 199 -5.28 21.55 19.55
N GLY A 200 -5.09 20.29 19.95
CA GLY A 200 -5.96 19.16 19.62
C GLY A 200 -5.63 18.47 18.29
N LEU A 201 -4.66 18.97 17.52
CA LEU A 201 -4.20 18.36 16.27
C LEU A 201 -2.71 17.99 16.38
N VAL A 202 -2.43 16.73 16.68
CA VAL A 202 -1.08 16.17 16.65
C VAL A 202 -0.77 15.72 15.23
N THR A 203 0.34 16.17 14.65
CA THR A 203 0.80 15.73 13.32
C THR A 203 2.03 14.86 13.45
N ILE A 204 2.06 13.77 12.68
CA ILE A 204 3.26 12.97 12.42
C ILE A 204 3.52 12.88 10.92
N THR A 205 4.76 13.19 10.52
CA THR A 205 5.21 13.09 9.13
C THR A 205 6.70 12.72 9.05
N GLY A 206 7.19 12.41 7.85
CA GLY A 206 8.55 11.89 7.66
C GLY A 206 8.72 10.44 8.10
N GLY A 207 9.95 10.09 8.45
CA GLY A 207 10.33 8.75 8.88
C GLY A 207 10.31 7.70 7.76
N LYS A 208 10.40 6.43 8.18
CA LYS A 208 10.50 5.27 7.28
C LYS A 208 9.52 4.19 7.70
N TRP A 209 9.12 3.37 6.73
CA TRP A 209 8.31 2.19 7.02
C TRP A 209 8.97 1.26 8.05
N THR A 210 10.31 1.13 8.05
CA THR A 210 11.02 0.28 9.02
C THR A 210 10.90 0.75 10.47
N THR A 211 10.63 2.04 10.70
CA THR A 211 10.55 2.66 12.04
C THR A 211 9.10 2.95 12.46
N TYR A 212 8.11 2.50 11.68
CA TYR A 212 6.70 2.88 11.85
C TYR A 212 6.16 2.64 13.27
N ARG A 213 6.57 1.55 13.94
CA ARG A 213 6.10 1.20 15.29
C ARG A 213 6.59 2.23 16.33
N SER A 214 7.87 2.61 16.25
CA SER A 214 8.45 3.62 17.14
C SER A 214 7.83 4.99 16.88
N MET A 215 7.65 5.33 15.60
CA MET A 215 6.95 6.54 15.16
C MET A 215 5.53 6.62 15.73
N ALA A 216 4.78 5.51 15.65
CA ALA A 216 3.42 5.43 16.20
C ALA A 216 3.40 5.60 17.72
N GLU A 217 4.39 5.05 18.43
CA GLU A 217 4.53 5.22 19.88
C GLU A 217 4.74 6.70 20.25
N ASP A 218 5.61 7.41 19.54
CA ASP A 218 5.83 8.85 19.74
C ASP A 218 4.57 9.67 19.47
N ALA A 219 3.85 9.37 18.37
CA ALA A 219 2.59 10.03 18.04
C ALA A 219 1.51 9.80 19.11
N VAL A 220 1.38 8.57 19.62
CA VAL A 220 0.43 8.24 20.69
C VAL A 220 0.81 8.94 21.99
N ASN A 221 2.09 9.00 22.35
CA ASN A 221 2.56 9.74 23.52
C ASN A 221 2.24 11.24 23.42
N ALA A 222 2.46 11.85 22.25
CA ALA A 222 2.07 13.23 21.99
C ALA A 222 0.55 13.42 22.09
N ALA A 223 -0.25 12.48 21.56
CA ALA A 223 -1.71 12.52 21.66
C ALA A 223 -2.20 12.38 23.11
N ILE A 224 -1.60 11.51 23.91
CA ILE A 224 -1.89 11.36 25.35
C ILE A 224 -1.67 12.70 26.06
N LYS A 225 -0.54 13.36 25.80
CA LYS A 225 -0.21 14.67 26.37
C LYS A 225 -1.20 15.75 25.92
N SER A 226 -1.44 15.89 24.61
CA SER A 226 -2.37 16.89 24.04
C SER A 226 -3.79 16.73 24.58
N GLY A 227 -4.26 15.48 24.71
CA GLY A 227 -5.61 15.15 25.14
C GLY A 227 -5.80 15.06 26.65
N LYS A 228 -4.73 15.18 27.43
CA LYS A 228 -4.71 14.90 28.87
C LYS A 228 -5.33 13.52 29.16
N LEU A 229 -4.99 12.53 28.34
CA LEU A 229 -5.51 11.17 28.46
C LEU A 229 -4.78 10.43 29.58
N THR A 230 -5.45 9.47 30.21
CA THR A 230 -4.88 8.62 31.26
C THR A 230 -4.98 7.16 30.83
N PRO A 231 -3.98 6.62 30.11
CA PRO A 231 -4.01 5.23 29.68
C PRO A 231 -3.86 4.29 30.88
N ALA A 232 -4.50 3.13 30.83
CA ALA A 232 -4.43 2.13 31.90
C ALA A 232 -3.05 1.43 31.97
N ASN A 233 -2.31 1.42 30.86
CA ASN A 233 -1.04 0.72 30.70
C ASN A 233 -0.11 1.48 29.74
N GLY A 234 1.18 1.14 29.77
CA GLY A 234 2.15 1.62 28.79
C GLY A 234 1.99 0.96 27.42
N CYS A 235 2.85 1.34 26.47
CA CYS A 235 2.85 0.79 25.12
C CYS A 235 3.13 -0.73 25.13
N VAL A 236 2.23 -1.51 24.52
CA VAL A 236 2.33 -2.98 24.42
C VAL A 236 2.70 -3.47 23.02
N THR A 237 2.86 -2.55 22.06
CA THR A 237 2.98 -2.88 20.63
C THR A 237 4.23 -3.69 20.28
N ASN A 238 5.27 -3.65 21.10
CA ASN A 238 6.49 -4.44 20.89
C ASN A 238 6.27 -5.97 20.98
N LYS A 239 5.23 -6.40 21.68
CA LYS A 239 4.87 -7.82 21.85
C LYS A 239 3.52 -8.18 21.21
N LEU A 240 2.87 -7.21 20.57
CA LEU A 240 1.58 -7.43 19.95
C LEU A 240 1.78 -8.08 18.58
N CYS A 241 1.36 -9.35 18.45
CA CYS A 241 1.34 -10.03 17.17
C CYS A 241 0.26 -9.45 16.26
N ILE A 242 0.63 -9.23 14.99
CA ILE A 242 -0.32 -8.85 13.94
C ILE A 242 -1.21 -10.04 13.62
N VAL A 243 -2.48 -9.78 13.31
CA VAL A 243 -3.46 -10.81 12.96
C VAL A 243 -2.91 -11.74 11.87
N GLY A 244 -3.07 -13.05 12.08
CA GLY A 244 -2.52 -14.11 11.22
C GLY A 244 -1.07 -14.48 11.53
N GLY A 245 -0.33 -13.69 12.31
CA GLY A 245 1.07 -13.97 12.65
C GLY A 245 1.27 -14.98 13.79
N GLU A 246 0.33 -15.04 14.74
CA GLU A 246 0.42 -15.94 15.90
C GLU A 246 0.38 -17.41 15.46
N GLY A 247 1.38 -18.20 15.85
CA GLY A 247 1.49 -19.62 15.52
C GLY A 247 1.87 -19.93 14.06
N TRP A 248 2.27 -18.93 13.27
CA TRP A 248 2.71 -19.15 11.89
C TRP A 248 4.17 -19.63 11.81
N GLU A 249 4.43 -20.58 10.93
CA GLU A 249 5.76 -21.12 10.65
C GLU A 249 6.04 -21.18 9.14
N LEU A 250 7.32 -21.22 8.75
CA LEU A 250 7.73 -21.35 7.34
C LEU A 250 7.16 -22.61 6.67
N SER A 251 6.90 -23.67 7.43
CA SER A 251 6.34 -24.93 6.98
C SER A 251 4.81 -24.92 6.91
N SER A 252 4.10 -23.92 7.46
CA SER A 252 2.63 -23.93 7.57
C SER A 252 1.90 -24.04 6.23
N PHE A 253 2.57 -23.74 5.11
CA PHE A 253 2.00 -23.96 3.79
C PHE A 253 1.72 -25.45 3.48
N THR A 254 2.41 -26.39 4.12
CA THR A 254 2.23 -27.82 3.86
C THR A 254 0.84 -28.29 4.30
N VAL A 255 0.32 -27.74 5.40
CA VAL A 255 -1.06 -27.96 5.87
C VAL A 255 -2.05 -27.62 4.75
N LEU A 256 -1.89 -26.45 4.14
CA LEU A 256 -2.74 -26.01 3.04
C LEU A 256 -2.65 -26.93 1.82
N ALA A 257 -1.43 -27.34 1.45
CA ALA A 257 -1.20 -28.22 0.30
C ALA A 257 -1.72 -29.66 0.50
N GLN A 258 -1.71 -30.16 1.74
CA GLN A 258 -2.08 -31.54 2.07
C GLN A 258 -3.58 -31.69 2.42
N GLN A 259 -4.17 -30.71 3.08
CA GLN A 259 -5.52 -30.83 3.63
C GLN A 259 -6.60 -30.18 2.77
N TYR A 260 -6.23 -29.24 1.89
CA TYR A 260 -7.19 -28.49 1.09
C TYR A 260 -7.09 -28.79 -0.39
N THR A 261 -8.25 -28.96 -1.02
CA THR A 261 -8.41 -29.08 -2.46
C THR A 261 -8.96 -27.78 -3.03
N ARG A 262 -8.54 -27.43 -4.25
CA ARG A 262 -9.09 -26.31 -4.99
C ARG A 262 -10.22 -26.79 -5.88
N MET A 263 -11.43 -26.33 -5.62
CA MET A 263 -12.56 -26.61 -6.50
C MET A 263 -12.61 -25.56 -7.61
N LYS A 264 -12.55 -26.01 -8.86
CA LYS A 264 -12.55 -25.13 -10.04
C LYS A 264 -13.52 -25.58 -11.11
N SER A 265 -14.23 -24.64 -11.72
CA SER A 265 -15.05 -24.91 -12.90
C SER A 265 -14.17 -25.05 -14.15
N THR A 266 -14.28 -26.16 -14.86
CA THR A 266 -13.63 -26.35 -16.17
C THR A 266 -14.23 -25.42 -17.24
N HIS A 267 -13.62 -25.38 -18.43
CA HIS A 267 -14.16 -24.62 -19.56
C HIS A 267 -15.59 -25.07 -19.95
N GLY A 268 -15.92 -26.36 -19.73
CA GLY A 268 -17.27 -26.91 -19.92
C GLY A 268 -18.19 -26.77 -18.70
N GLY A 269 -17.87 -25.90 -17.73
CA GLY A 269 -18.72 -25.61 -16.56
C GLY A 269 -18.69 -26.66 -15.44
N LYS A 270 -18.18 -27.88 -15.68
CA LYS A 270 -18.05 -28.91 -14.64
C LYS A 270 -17.06 -28.47 -13.54
N VAL A 271 -17.49 -28.47 -12.29
CA VAL A 271 -16.60 -28.28 -11.13
C VAL A 271 -15.80 -29.57 -10.89
N VAL A 272 -14.48 -29.43 -10.78
CA VAL A 272 -13.56 -30.54 -10.52
C VAL A 272 -12.60 -30.20 -9.37
N PRO A 273 -12.23 -31.19 -8.54
CA PRO A 273 -11.19 -31.02 -7.55
C PRO A 273 -9.82 -30.91 -8.22
N GLY A 274 -8.97 -30.06 -7.67
CA GLY A 274 -7.56 -29.97 -8.02
C GLY A 274 -6.70 -29.82 -6.76
N ILE A 275 -5.46 -30.30 -6.82
CA ILE A 275 -4.52 -30.14 -5.72
C ILE A 275 -4.20 -28.65 -5.54
N MET A 276 -4.07 -28.20 -4.28
CA MET A 276 -3.48 -26.91 -3.97
C MET A 276 -1.97 -26.98 -4.23
N ASP A 277 -1.54 -26.40 -5.34
CA ASP A 277 -0.13 -26.43 -5.72
C ASP A 277 0.73 -25.61 -4.73
N SER A 278 2.01 -25.97 -4.61
CA SER A 278 2.94 -25.37 -3.65
C SER A 278 3.08 -23.85 -3.80
N ALA A 279 2.93 -23.31 -5.02
CA ALA A 279 2.98 -21.87 -5.23
C ALA A 279 1.75 -21.16 -4.62
N ALA A 280 0.56 -21.75 -4.77
CA ALA A 280 -0.66 -21.25 -4.09
C ALA A 280 -0.51 -21.31 -2.58
N ALA A 281 -0.14 -22.48 -2.07
CA ALA A 281 -0.06 -22.74 -0.63
C ALA A 281 0.97 -21.81 0.04
N LYS A 282 2.17 -21.68 -0.53
CA LYS A 282 3.21 -20.76 -0.02
C LYS A 282 2.75 -19.31 -0.06
N HIS A 283 2.09 -18.89 -1.15
CA HIS A 283 1.54 -17.54 -1.24
C HIS A 283 0.51 -17.26 -0.15
N LEU A 284 -0.50 -18.13 -0.01
CA LEU A 284 -1.54 -17.96 1.00
C LEU A 284 -0.95 -17.93 2.41
N SER A 285 -0.06 -18.87 2.73
CA SER A 285 0.63 -18.92 4.02
C SER A 285 1.40 -17.63 4.31
N HIS A 286 2.19 -17.12 3.35
CA HIS A 286 2.94 -15.87 3.54
C HIS A 286 2.05 -14.62 3.60
N ALA A 287 0.93 -14.60 2.87
CA ALA A 287 0.08 -13.41 2.75
C ALA A 287 -0.94 -13.28 3.89
N TYR A 288 -1.46 -14.40 4.40
CA TYR A 288 -2.54 -14.44 5.39
C TYR A 288 -2.14 -15.11 6.71
N GLY A 289 -0.93 -15.70 6.78
CA GLY A 289 -0.46 -16.40 7.96
C GLY A 289 -1.40 -17.55 8.34
N THR A 290 -1.76 -17.67 9.60
CA THR A 290 -2.72 -18.67 10.09
C THR A 290 -4.15 -18.48 9.57
N LEU A 291 -4.48 -17.33 8.98
CA LEU A 291 -5.79 -17.13 8.33
C LEU A 291 -5.85 -17.76 6.92
N ALA A 292 -4.73 -18.25 6.39
CA ALA A 292 -4.67 -18.86 5.07
C ALA A 292 -5.62 -20.06 4.92
N GLU A 293 -5.87 -20.80 6.00
CA GLU A 293 -6.84 -21.90 6.03
C GLU A 293 -8.27 -21.44 5.71
N ARG A 294 -8.65 -20.22 6.14
CA ARG A 294 -9.96 -19.65 5.80
C ARG A 294 -10.08 -19.38 4.30
N VAL A 295 -9.01 -18.87 3.69
CA VAL A 295 -8.96 -18.64 2.24
C VAL A 295 -9.00 -19.98 1.49
N ALA A 296 -8.25 -20.99 1.98
CA ALA A 296 -8.25 -22.32 1.41
C ALA A 296 -9.63 -23.00 1.51
N ALA A 297 -10.34 -22.82 2.62
CA ALA A 297 -11.71 -23.30 2.80
C ALA A 297 -12.69 -22.65 1.80
N ILE A 298 -12.58 -21.35 1.54
CA ILE A 298 -13.37 -20.67 0.50
C ILE A 298 -13.05 -21.24 -0.89
N ALA A 299 -11.75 -21.43 -1.20
CA ALA A 299 -11.32 -22.03 -2.46
C ALA A 299 -11.85 -23.45 -2.68
N GLN A 300 -12.03 -24.22 -1.60
CA GLN A 300 -12.58 -25.56 -1.63
C GLN A 300 -14.11 -25.56 -1.70
N ASN A 301 -14.78 -24.78 -0.86
CA ASN A 301 -16.22 -24.95 -0.64
C ASN A 301 -17.09 -24.08 -1.56
N GLU A 302 -16.53 -23.01 -2.14
CA GLU A 302 -17.29 -22.00 -2.88
C GLU A 302 -16.95 -21.96 -4.38
N ASN A 303 -16.24 -22.96 -4.90
CA ASN A 303 -15.81 -23.02 -6.31
C ASN A 303 -14.91 -21.85 -6.77
N LEU A 304 -14.22 -21.21 -5.81
CA LEU A 304 -13.30 -20.09 -6.04
C LEU A 304 -11.81 -20.53 -6.02
N GLY A 305 -11.54 -21.78 -6.39
CA GLY A 305 -10.18 -22.35 -6.39
C GLY A 305 -9.36 -22.05 -7.65
N LYS A 306 -9.89 -21.28 -8.61
CA LYS A 306 -9.16 -20.89 -9.83
C LYS A 306 -8.10 -19.84 -9.56
N ARG A 307 -7.07 -19.82 -10.41
CA ARG A 307 -6.11 -18.71 -10.49
C ARG A 307 -6.77 -17.49 -11.12
N LEU A 308 -6.55 -16.31 -10.55
CA LEU A 308 -7.00 -15.04 -11.14
C LEU A 308 -6.22 -14.67 -12.40
N ALA A 309 -4.92 -14.98 -12.42
CA ALA A 309 -4.04 -14.70 -13.54
C ALA A 309 -3.07 -15.86 -13.77
N HIS A 310 -2.84 -16.20 -15.04
CA HIS A 310 -1.87 -17.22 -15.42
C HIS A 310 -0.46 -16.81 -14.99
N GLY A 311 0.31 -17.75 -14.42
CA GLY A 311 1.66 -17.49 -13.94
C GLY A 311 1.75 -16.78 -12.58
N TYR A 312 0.63 -16.56 -11.90
CA TYR A 312 0.58 -15.93 -10.57
C TYR A 312 -0.13 -16.81 -9.54
N PRO A 313 0.28 -16.77 -8.26
CA PRO A 313 -0.25 -17.65 -7.24
C PRO A 313 -1.55 -17.15 -6.59
N TYR A 314 -2.26 -16.19 -7.20
CA TYR A 314 -3.46 -15.59 -6.63
C TYR A 314 -4.72 -16.40 -6.97
N LEU A 315 -5.54 -16.71 -5.96
CA LEU A 315 -6.81 -17.42 -6.10
C LEU A 315 -8.01 -16.46 -6.12
N GLU A 316 -9.08 -16.87 -6.80
CA GLU A 316 -10.37 -16.16 -6.74
C GLU A 316 -10.90 -16.05 -5.30
N ALA A 317 -10.67 -17.07 -4.46
CA ALA A 317 -11.06 -17.10 -3.06
C ALA A 317 -10.49 -15.95 -2.22
N GLU A 318 -9.33 -15.40 -2.62
CA GLU A 318 -8.75 -14.24 -1.94
C GLU A 318 -9.63 -13.00 -2.11
N VAL A 319 -10.30 -12.85 -3.26
CA VAL A 319 -11.20 -11.71 -3.51
C VAL A 319 -12.35 -11.73 -2.52
N ALA A 320 -13.02 -12.88 -2.40
CA ALA A 320 -14.12 -13.08 -1.47
C ALA A 320 -13.65 -12.92 -0.01
N TYR A 321 -12.51 -13.51 0.36
CA TYR A 321 -11.96 -13.36 1.70
C TYR A 321 -11.69 -11.89 2.05
N CYS A 322 -11.02 -11.16 1.17
CA CYS A 322 -10.68 -9.76 1.38
C CYS A 322 -11.91 -8.85 1.45
N ALA A 323 -12.95 -9.12 0.65
CA ALA A 323 -14.23 -8.41 0.72
C ALA A 323 -14.88 -8.59 2.09
N ARG A 324 -14.91 -9.83 2.61
CA ARG A 324 -15.57 -10.19 3.86
C ARG A 324 -14.79 -9.81 5.12
N ASN A 325 -13.47 -9.82 5.08
CA ASN A 325 -12.63 -9.77 6.30
C ASN A 325 -11.59 -8.64 6.30
N GLU A 326 -11.31 -8.01 5.16
CA GLU A 326 -10.20 -7.05 5.04
C GLU A 326 -10.62 -5.73 4.40
N TYR A 327 -11.90 -5.34 4.52
CA TYR A 327 -12.42 -4.05 4.07
C TYR A 327 -12.10 -3.77 2.59
N CYS A 328 -12.22 -4.77 1.71
CA CYS A 328 -11.96 -4.61 0.29
C CYS A 328 -13.22 -4.14 -0.45
N GLU A 329 -13.27 -2.85 -0.77
CA GLU A 329 -14.48 -2.15 -1.28
C GLU A 329 -14.38 -1.77 -2.77
N SER A 330 -13.23 -2.05 -3.40
CA SER A 330 -12.99 -1.72 -4.81
C SER A 330 -12.09 -2.74 -5.49
N ALA A 331 -12.15 -2.80 -6.82
CA ALA A 331 -11.23 -3.65 -7.59
C ALA A 331 -9.77 -3.24 -7.39
N ILE A 332 -9.52 -1.93 -7.24
CA ILE A 332 -8.19 -1.36 -6.97
C ILE A 332 -7.66 -1.83 -5.61
N ASP A 333 -8.49 -1.83 -4.56
CA ASP A 333 -8.08 -2.33 -3.23
C ASP A 333 -7.49 -3.74 -3.33
N PHE A 334 -8.13 -4.59 -4.14
CA PHE A 334 -7.69 -5.96 -4.34
C PHE A 334 -6.41 -6.07 -5.16
N ILE A 335 -6.42 -5.60 -6.42
CA ILE A 335 -5.30 -5.81 -7.35
C ILE A 335 -4.04 -5.04 -6.92
N ALA A 336 -4.20 -3.91 -6.23
CA ALA A 336 -3.11 -3.01 -5.88
C ALA A 336 -2.60 -3.26 -4.46
N ARG A 337 -3.49 -3.54 -3.49
CA ARG A 337 -3.15 -3.57 -2.06
C ARG A 337 -3.37 -4.90 -1.35
N ARG A 338 -4.23 -5.79 -1.85
CA ARG A 338 -4.35 -7.16 -1.29
C ARG A 338 -3.38 -8.14 -1.96
N THR A 339 -3.17 -8.05 -3.28
CA THR A 339 -2.32 -9.00 -4.02
C THR A 339 -1.02 -8.42 -4.58
N ARG A 340 -0.95 -7.10 -4.79
CA ARG A 340 0.11 -6.40 -5.54
C ARG A 340 0.18 -6.75 -7.04
N LEU A 341 -0.82 -7.45 -7.61
CA LEU A 341 -0.79 -7.85 -9.03
C LEU A 341 -0.61 -6.65 -9.98
N ALA A 342 -1.25 -5.51 -9.70
CA ALA A 342 -1.06 -4.27 -10.49
C ALA A 342 0.40 -3.78 -10.51
N PHE A 343 1.11 -3.96 -9.39
CA PHE A 343 2.51 -3.58 -9.25
C PHE A 343 3.43 -4.60 -9.91
N LEU A 344 3.05 -5.88 -9.98
CA LEU A 344 3.89 -6.95 -10.53
C LEU A 344 3.79 -7.07 -12.05
N GLU A 345 2.59 -6.95 -12.61
CA GLU A 345 2.35 -7.07 -14.06
C GLU A 345 0.99 -6.46 -14.40
N THR A 346 1.03 -5.36 -15.15
CA THR A 346 -0.13 -4.51 -15.45
C THR A 346 -1.18 -5.19 -16.35
N ASP A 347 -0.75 -6.00 -17.32
CA ASP A 347 -1.63 -6.68 -18.27
C ASP A 347 -2.34 -7.92 -17.67
N ALA A 348 -1.70 -8.61 -16.73
CA ALA A 348 -2.23 -9.70 -15.94
C ALA A 348 -3.25 -9.17 -14.94
N ALA A 349 -2.97 -8.03 -14.30
CA ALA A 349 -3.96 -7.31 -13.51
C ALA A 349 -5.18 -6.93 -14.37
N LYS A 350 -4.95 -6.38 -15.56
CA LYS A 350 -6.02 -6.01 -16.50
C LYS A 350 -6.87 -7.22 -16.92
N ARG A 351 -6.26 -8.37 -17.20
CA ARG A 351 -6.98 -9.62 -17.53
C ARG A 351 -7.78 -10.17 -16.35
N ALA A 352 -7.29 -9.99 -15.11
CA ALA A 352 -7.98 -10.45 -13.91
C ALA A 352 -9.18 -9.57 -13.51
N LEU A 353 -9.19 -8.29 -13.92
CA LEU A 353 -10.19 -7.30 -13.48
C LEU A 353 -11.66 -7.74 -13.62
N PRO A 354 -12.13 -8.25 -14.79
CA PRO A 354 -13.53 -8.65 -14.92
C PRO A 354 -13.95 -9.68 -13.88
N ARG A 355 -13.09 -10.68 -13.60
CA ARG A 355 -13.38 -11.72 -12.64
C ARG A 355 -13.31 -11.22 -11.19
N VAL A 356 -12.36 -10.35 -10.87
CA VAL A 356 -12.30 -9.69 -9.55
C VAL A 356 -13.58 -8.88 -9.29
N ILE A 357 -14.03 -8.10 -10.28
CA ILE A 357 -15.24 -7.27 -10.17
C ILE A 357 -16.48 -8.14 -10.04
N GLU A 358 -16.59 -9.23 -10.80
CA GLU A 358 -17.71 -10.17 -10.69
C GLU A 358 -17.83 -10.75 -9.27
N ILE A 359 -16.70 -11.18 -8.67
CA ILE A 359 -16.71 -11.71 -7.30
C ILE A 359 -17.07 -10.61 -6.30
N LEU A 360 -16.43 -9.43 -6.37
CA LEU A 360 -16.77 -8.30 -5.49
C LEU A 360 -18.23 -7.87 -5.63
N ALA A 361 -18.78 -7.90 -6.84
CA ALA A 361 -20.16 -7.57 -7.09
C ALA A 361 -21.12 -8.57 -6.43
N ASN A 362 -20.77 -9.85 -6.40
CA ASN A 362 -21.55 -10.87 -5.68
C ASN A 362 -21.46 -10.66 -4.16
N GLU A 363 -20.27 -10.38 -3.63
CA GLU A 363 -20.07 -10.14 -2.18
C GLU A 363 -20.83 -8.89 -1.70
N HIS A 364 -20.77 -7.81 -2.47
CA HIS A 364 -21.30 -6.50 -2.10
C HIS A 364 -22.66 -6.18 -2.73
N LYS A 365 -23.21 -7.09 -3.52
CA LYS A 365 -24.48 -6.94 -4.27
C LYS A 365 -24.47 -5.70 -5.19
N TRP A 366 -23.39 -5.51 -5.94
CA TRP A 366 -23.27 -4.39 -6.88
C TRP A 366 -24.10 -4.58 -8.14
N ASP A 367 -24.74 -3.50 -8.59
CA ASP A 367 -25.39 -3.46 -9.91
C ASP A 367 -24.38 -3.34 -11.07
N ASP A 368 -24.86 -3.53 -12.29
CA ASP A 368 -24.04 -3.44 -13.51
C ASP A 368 -23.41 -2.04 -13.68
N SER A 369 -24.07 -0.99 -13.19
CA SER A 369 -23.58 0.39 -13.26
C SER A 369 -22.33 0.57 -12.40
N ARG A 370 -22.37 0.07 -11.16
CA ARG A 370 -21.24 0.06 -10.24
C ARG A 370 -20.10 -0.79 -10.78
N GLN A 371 -20.39 -1.98 -11.33
CA GLN A 371 -19.36 -2.83 -11.94
C GLN A 371 -18.64 -2.13 -13.11
N LYS A 372 -19.37 -1.43 -14.00
CA LYS A 372 -18.77 -0.64 -15.08
C LYS A 372 -17.90 0.50 -14.56
N LYS A 373 -18.35 1.20 -13.51
CA LYS A 373 -17.56 2.28 -12.87
C LYS A 373 -16.27 1.73 -12.24
N GLU A 374 -16.32 0.57 -11.59
CA GLU A 374 -15.15 -0.09 -11.02
C GLU A 374 -14.16 -0.52 -12.11
N LEU A 375 -14.65 -1.09 -13.21
CA LEU A 375 -13.80 -1.46 -14.34
C LEU A 375 -13.10 -0.26 -14.95
N GLN A 376 -13.82 0.86 -15.13
CA GLN A 376 -13.25 2.10 -15.65
C GLN A 376 -12.18 2.65 -14.71
N LYS A 377 -12.51 2.84 -13.42
CA LYS A 377 -11.58 3.34 -12.40
C LYS A 377 -10.31 2.49 -12.31
N ALA A 378 -10.46 1.17 -12.27
CA ALA A 378 -9.31 0.27 -12.17
C ALA A 378 -8.50 0.23 -13.46
N THR A 379 -9.14 0.38 -14.63
CA THR A 379 -8.42 0.49 -15.91
C THR A 379 -7.62 1.79 -15.97
N ASP A 380 -8.18 2.91 -15.52
CA ASP A 380 -7.47 4.19 -15.47
C ASP A 380 -6.32 4.15 -14.46
N PHE A 381 -6.53 3.54 -13.29
CA PHE A 381 -5.46 3.27 -12.34
C PHE A 381 -4.34 2.43 -12.97
N LEU A 382 -4.63 1.38 -13.72
CA LEU A 382 -3.58 0.57 -14.37
C LEU A 382 -2.83 1.32 -15.48
N LYS A 383 -3.41 2.38 -16.08
CA LYS A 383 -2.69 3.21 -17.05
C LYS A 383 -1.55 3.99 -16.41
N THR A 384 -1.67 4.36 -15.13
CA THR A 384 -0.61 5.07 -14.39
C THR A 384 0.65 4.21 -14.22
N PHE A 385 0.61 2.91 -14.54
CA PHE A 385 1.75 1.99 -14.43
C PHE A 385 2.55 1.83 -15.73
N LYS A 386 2.17 2.50 -16.83
CA LYS A 386 2.73 2.27 -18.18
C LYS A 386 3.77 3.32 -18.65
N SER A 387 4.11 4.27 -17.78
CA SER A 387 4.93 5.47 -18.01
C SER A 387 4.21 6.64 -18.68
N SER A 388 4.55 7.86 -18.25
CA SER A 388 4.17 9.11 -18.90
C SER A 388 5.34 9.68 -19.71
N LYS A 389 5.04 10.46 -20.76
CA LYS A 389 6.03 10.82 -21.79
C LYS A 389 7.06 11.90 -21.39
N ASN A 390 6.84 12.69 -20.34
CA ASN A 390 7.70 13.84 -20.01
C ASN A 390 7.86 14.04 -18.50
N ALA A 391 9.09 14.08 -17.99
CA ALA A 391 9.41 14.75 -16.71
C ALA A 391 10.04 16.12 -17.00
N GLN A 392 9.77 17.11 -16.15
CA GLN A 392 10.72 18.22 -15.96
C GLN A 392 11.72 17.74 -14.91
N PHE A 393 12.84 17.18 -15.35
CA PHE A 393 13.90 16.74 -14.45
C PHE A 393 14.65 17.97 -13.94
N HIS A 394 14.37 18.38 -12.70
CA HIS A 394 15.17 19.38 -11.99
C HIS A 394 15.81 18.69 -10.77
N ASP A 395 17.03 18.20 -10.95
CA ASP A 395 17.85 17.60 -9.87
C ASP A 395 18.56 18.65 -9.00
N GLY A 396 18.27 19.94 -9.22
CA GLY A 396 18.90 21.06 -8.53
C GLY A 396 20.40 21.21 -8.82
N LYS A 397 20.98 20.44 -9.74
CA LYS A 397 22.39 20.48 -10.13
C LYS A 397 22.60 20.80 -11.60
N HIS A 398 21.64 20.50 -12.46
CA HIS A 398 21.70 20.76 -13.89
C HIS A 398 20.38 21.41 -14.36
N ASN A 399 20.51 22.53 -15.08
CA ASN A 399 19.41 23.26 -15.71
C ASN A 399 18.94 22.57 -16.99
#